data_AF-A0A357FL17-F1
#
_entry.id   AF-A0A357FL17-F1
#
_cell.length_a   1.000
_cell.length_b   1.000
_cell.length_c   1.000
_cell.angle_alpha   90.00
_cell.angle_beta   90.00
_cell.angle_gamma   90.00
#
_symmetry.space_group_name_H-M   'P 1'
#
loop_
_entity.id
_entity.type
_entity.pdbx_description
1 polymer ?
#
loop_
_entity_poly.entity_id
_entity_poly.type
_entity_poly.pdbx_seq_one_letter_code
_entity_poly.pdbx_strand_id
1 'polypeptide(L)'
;MTSLEIERKLISQGYRFVGGVDEVGRGCLAGPVAAGFVIFPPDVDDSLLSSVTDSKKLTAPKREHLLKAIKSESLCAEVGWASVAEIDDLGIAVATKLAMTR
;
A
#
# COMPACT_ATOMS: atom_id res chain seq x y z
N MET A 1 -1.60 -3.82 -16.67
CA MET A 1 -0.92 -4.92 -15.96
C MET A 1 -0.18 -4.25 -14.81
N THR A 2 -0.33 -4.73 -13.58
CA THR A 2 0.42 -4.16 -12.45
C THR A 2 1.91 -4.40 -12.70
N SER A 3 2.71 -3.34 -12.80
CA SER A 3 4.15 -3.39 -13.07
C SER A 3 4.88 -2.31 -12.28
N LEU A 4 6.18 -2.49 -12.08
CA LEU A 4 7.06 -1.50 -11.44
C LEU A 4 7.76 -0.57 -12.45
N GLU A 5 7.10 -0.24 -13.57
CA GLU A 5 7.74 0.56 -14.63
C GLU A 5 8.14 1.96 -14.13
N ILE A 6 7.26 2.61 -13.36
CA ILE A 6 7.49 3.93 -12.79
C ILE A 6 8.61 3.86 -11.74
N GLU A 7 8.55 2.86 -10.88
CA GLU A 7 9.51 2.64 -9.80
C GLU A 7 10.90 2.35 -10.35
N ARG A 8 11.02 1.46 -11.34
CA ARG A 8 12.29 1.16 -12.03
C ARG A 8 12.86 2.39 -12.73
N LYS A 9 12.01 3.24 -13.32
CA LYS A 9 12.42 4.51 -13.93
C LYS A 9 12.95 5.51 -12.88
N LEU A 10 12.29 5.62 -11.73
CA LEU A 10 12.77 6.48 -10.64
C LEU A 10 14.09 5.93 -10.06
N ILE A 11 14.21 4.62 -9.91
CA ILE A 11 15.47 4.00 -9.46
C ILE A 11 16.62 4.30 -10.42
N SER A 12 16.39 4.22 -11.74
CA SER A 12 17.43 4.56 -12.73
C SER A 12 17.82 6.04 -12.76
N GLN A 13 16.98 6.93 -12.20
CA GLN A 13 17.29 8.35 -11.98
C GLN A 13 18.08 8.61 -10.69
N GLY A 14 18.40 7.58 -9.91
CA GLY A 14 19.19 7.67 -8.68
C GLY A 14 18.39 7.67 -7.38
N TYR A 15 17.06 7.53 -7.44
CA TYR A 15 16.25 7.33 -6.24
C TYR A 15 16.50 5.94 -5.65
N ARG A 16 17.00 5.88 -4.42
CA ARG A 16 17.40 4.60 -3.79
C ARG A 16 16.21 3.75 -3.34
N PHE A 17 15.15 4.38 -2.88
CA PHE A 17 13.96 3.72 -2.37
C PHE A 17 12.73 4.37 -2.98
N VAL A 18 11.91 3.58 -3.64
CA VAL A 18 10.65 4.02 -4.24
C VAL A 18 9.55 3.11 -3.70
N GLY A 19 8.60 3.70 -2.98
CA GLY A 19 7.50 2.97 -2.37
C GLY A 19 6.15 3.44 -2.91
N GLY A 20 5.22 2.50 -2.99
CA GLY A 20 3.82 2.76 -3.25
C GLY A 20 3.06 2.95 -1.93
N VAL A 21 2.08 3.86 -1.93
CA VAL A 21 1.16 4.10 -0.80
C VAL A 21 -0.27 4.15 -1.32
N ASP A 22 -1.21 3.53 -0.61
CA ASP A 22 -2.64 3.57 -0.93
C ASP A 22 -3.48 3.45 0.34
N GLU A 23 -4.69 4.04 0.32
CA GLU A 23 -5.59 4.04 1.48
C GLU A 23 -6.82 3.14 1.34
N VAL A 24 -7.35 2.73 2.49
CA VAL A 24 -8.65 2.08 2.61
C VAL A 24 -9.43 2.67 3.80
N GLY A 25 -10.76 2.64 3.72
CA GLY A 25 -11.64 3.11 4.79
C GLY A 25 -12.16 4.54 4.62
N ARG A 26 -11.71 5.27 3.58
CA ARG A 26 -12.05 6.69 3.39
C ARG A 26 -13.55 6.98 3.27
N GLY A 27 -14.32 6.06 2.69
CA GLY A 27 -15.77 6.19 2.49
C GLY A 27 -16.61 5.33 3.43
N CYS A 28 -16.00 4.67 4.41
CA CYS A 28 -16.71 3.83 5.36
C CYS A 28 -17.41 4.69 6.42
N LEU A 29 -18.59 4.25 6.88
CA LEU A 29 -19.34 4.93 7.95
C LEU A 29 -18.74 4.71 9.35
N ALA A 30 -17.91 3.68 9.51
CA ALA A 30 -17.29 3.34 10.78
C ALA A 30 -15.90 2.74 10.55
N GLY A 31 -15.03 2.91 11.54
CA GLY A 31 -13.65 2.43 11.52
C GLY A 31 -12.64 3.50 11.11
N PRO A 32 -11.34 3.22 11.32
CA PRO A 32 -10.27 4.15 10.96
C PRO A 32 -10.09 4.23 9.44
N VAL A 33 -9.32 5.22 9.01
CA VAL A 33 -8.67 5.20 7.69
C VAL A 33 -7.28 4.59 7.86
N ALA A 34 -6.92 3.64 7.01
CA ALA A 34 -5.63 2.98 7.02
C ALA A 34 -4.92 3.20 5.68
N ALA A 35 -3.60 3.32 5.71
CA ALA A 35 -2.75 3.42 4.53
C ALA A 35 -1.70 2.30 4.58
N GLY A 36 -1.59 1.55 3.49
CA GLY A 36 -0.51 0.57 3.31
C GLY A 36 0.63 1.19 2.53
N PHE A 37 1.87 0.91 2.94
CA PHE A 37 3.09 1.35 2.27
C PHE A 37 3.98 0.15 1.94
N VAL A 38 4.45 0.05 0.70
CA VAL A 38 5.32 -1.06 0.27
C VAL A 38 6.46 -0.54 -0.60
N ILE A 39 7.68 -1.00 -0.30
CA ILE A 39 8.87 -0.83 -1.15
C ILE A 39 9.29 -2.22 -1.64
N PHE A 40 9.29 -2.43 -2.95
CA PHE A 40 9.87 -3.63 -3.55
C PHE A 40 11.33 -3.40 -3.98
N PRO A 41 12.18 -4.44 -3.97
CA PRO A 41 13.46 -4.39 -4.65
C PRO A 41 13.24 -4.36 -6.18
N PRO A 42 14.18 -3.80 -6.96
CA PRO A 42 14.01 -3.62 -8.41
C PRO A 42 13.89 -4.94 -9.19
N ASP A 43 14.42 -6.03 -8.62
CA ASP A 43 14.48 -7.40 -9.14
C ASP A 43 13.40 -8.32 -8.55
N VAL A 44 12.38 -7.77 -7.87
CA VAL A 44 11.21 -8.54 -7.44
C VAL A 44 10.58 -9.31 -8.60
N ASP A 45 10.07 -10.50 -8.32
CA ASP A 45 9.43 -11.35 -9.32
C ASP A 45 8.17 -10.69 -9.92
N ASP A 46 8.19 -10.48 -11.24
CA ASP A 46 7.05 -9.94 -12.00
C ASP A 46 5.80 -10.84 -11.89
N SER A 47 5.96 -12.14 -11.57
CA SER A 47 4.84 -13.06 -11.34
C SER A 47 4.05 -12.70 -10.08
N LEU A 48 4.72 -12.24 -9.02
CA LEU A 48 4.09 -11.72 -7.80
C LEU A 48 3.35 -10.42 -8.14
N LEU A 49 4.01 -9.48 -8.82
CA LEU A 49 3.42 -8.19 -9.18
C LEU A 49 2.15 -8.36 -10.03
N SER A 50 2.19 -9.27 -11.01
CA SER A 50 1.03 -9.57 -11.85
C SER A 50 -0.12 -10.23 -11.09
N SER A 51 0.16 -10.86 -9.94
CA SER A 51 -0.84 -11.45 -9.05
C SER A 51 -1.48 -10.42 -8.11
N VAL A 52 -0.78 -9.32 -7.81
CA VAL A 52 -1.29 -8.16 -7.08
C VAL A 52 -2.11 -7.29 -8.05
N THR A 53 -3.37 -7.68 -8.25
CA THR A 53 -4.36 -6.93 -9.03
C THR A 53 -5.43 -6.35 -8.13
N ASP A 54 -6.34 -5.52 -8.67
CA ASP A 54 -7.41 -4.86 -7.89
C ASP A 54 -8.04 -5.84 -6.89
N SER A 55 -7.83 -5.54 -5.60
CA SER A 55 -8.15 -6.39 -4.45
C SER A 55 -9.64 -6.76 -4.38
N LYS A 56 -10.48 -6.01 -5.10
CA LYS A 56 -11.92 -6.25 -5.26
C LYS A 56 -12.25 -7.54 -6.03
N LYS A 57 -11.30 -8.09 -6.80
CA LYS A 57 -11.46 -9.40 -7.49
C LYS A 57 -10.85 -10.57 -6.73
N LEU A 58 -10.20 -10.32 -5.60
CA LEU A 58 -9.50 -11.34 -4.82
C LEU A 58 -10.34 -11.80 -3.64
N THR A 59 -10.41 -13.11 -3.41
CA THR A 59 -11.03 -13.69 -2.22
C THR A 59 -10.21 -13.36 -0.98
N ALA A 60 -10.83 -13.35 0.21
CA ALA A 60 -10.11 -13.09 1.46
C ALA A 60 -8.90 -14.02 1.67
N PRO A 61 -9.00 -15.36 1.45
CA PRO A 61 -7.84 -16.25 1.56
C PRO A 61 -6.72 -15.90 0.57
N LYS A 62 -7.07 -15.48 -0.65
CA LYS A 62 -6.07 -15.09 -1.65
C LYS A 62 -5.36 -13.80 -1.25
N ARG A 63 -6.07 -12.84 -0.65
CA ARG A 63 -5.44 -11.61 -0.10
C ARG A 63 -4.48 -11.92 1.04
N GLU A 64 -4.85 -12.81 1.96
CA GLU A 64 -3.96 -13.22 3.05
C GLU A 64 -2.70 -13.92 2.54
N HIS A 65 -2.84 -14.77 1.53
CA HIS A 65 -1.69 -15.40 0.88
C HIS A 65 -0.78 -14.38 0.21
N LEU A 66 -1.35 -13.45 -0.57
CA LEU A 66 -0.57 -12.38 -1.23
C LEU A 66 0.08 -11.45 -0.21
N LEU A 67 -0.58 -11.13 0.90
CA LEU A 67 0.00 -10.31 1.97
C LEU A 67 1.28 -10.96 2.53
N LYS A 68 1.28 -12.28 2.73
CA LYS A 68 2.47 -13.01 3.17
C LYS A 68 3.59 -12.93 2.13
N ALA A 69 3.27 -13.12 0.85
CA ALA A 69 4.24 -13.01 -0.23
C ALA A 69 4.82 -11.60 -0.35
N ILE A 70 3.97 -10.56 -0.34
CA ILE A 70 4.38 -9.15 -0.36
C ILE A 70 5.33 -8.85 0.79
N LYS A 71 4.99 -9.26 2.02
CA LYS A 71 5.86 -9.05 3.19
C LYS A 71 7.20 -9.78 3.10
N SER A 72 7.24 -10.94 2.45
CA SER A 72 8.46 -11.72 2.27
C SER A 72 9.38 -11.14 1.20
N GLU A 73 8.81 -10.61 0.11
CA GLU A 73 9.55 -10.16 -1.07
C GLU A 73 9.78 -8.64 -1.11
N SER A 74 9.23 -7.89 -0.16
CA SER A 74 9.42 -6.44 -0.05
C SER A 74 10.61 -6.08 0.85
N LEU A 75 11.23 -4.94 0.57
CA LEU A 75 12.22 -4.33 1.45
C LEU A 75 11.55 -3.70 2.69
N CYS A 76 10.31 -3.24 2.52
CA CYS A 76 9.49 -2.65 3.57
C CYS A 76 8.02 -2.83 3.22
N ALA A 77 7.20 -3.22 4.20
CA ALA A 77 5.75 -3.30 4.07
C ALA A 77 5.09 -2.96 5.40
N GLU A 78 4.53 -1.76 5.51
CA GLU A 78 3.97 -1.21 6.74
C GLU A 78 2.55 -0.70 6.56
N VAL A 79 1.84 -0.53 7.68
CA VAL A 79 0.48 0.02 7.70
C VAL A 79 0.37 1.11 8.76
N GLY A 80 0.09 2.32 8.32
CA GLY A 80 -0.29 3.45 9.16
C GLY A 80 -1.80 3.63 9.20
N TRP A 81 -2.33 4.24 10.27
CA TRP A 81 -3.76 4.50 10.39
C TRP A 81 -4.06 5.76 11.19
N ALA A 82 -5.23 6.34 10.95
CA ALA A 82 -5.82 7.42 11.72
C ALA A 82 -7.19 6.99 12.26
N SER A 83 -7.38 7.16 13.56
CA SER A 83 -8.55 6.77 14.31
C SER A 83 -9.80 7.58 13.92
N VAL A 84 -10.99 7.09 14.30
CA VAL A 84 -12.25 7.83 14.12
C VAL A 84 -12.19 9.21 14.78
N ALA A 85 -11.63 9.31 15.99
CA ALA A 85 -11.49 10.58 16.69
C ALA A 85 -10.61 11.58 15.92
N GLU A 86 -9.54 11.10 15.28
CA GLU A 86 -8.69 11.94 14.43
C GLU A 86 -9.37 12.33 13.12
N ILE A 87 -10.22 11.46 12.56
CA ILE A 87 -11.03 11.78 11.38
C ILE A 87 -12.06 12.86 11.70
N ASP A 88 -12.74 12.74 12.85
CA ASP A 88 -13.75 13.71 13.28
C ASP A 88 -13.14 15.09 13.57
N ASP A 89 -11.90 15.14 14.11
CA ASP A 89 -11.19 16.38 14.41
C ASP A 89 -10.55 17.03 13.16
N LEU A 90 -9.87 16.24 12.33
CA LEU A 90 -9.05 16.76 11.22
C LEU A 90 -9.79 16.79 9.88
N GLY A 91 -10.90 16.07 9.78
CA GLY A 91 -11.56 15.76 8.51
C GLY A 91 -10.85 14.66 7.73
N ILE A 92 -11.61 13.96 6.89
CA ILE A 92 -11.14 12.71 6.25
C ILE A 92 -9.90 12.89 5.37
N ALA A 93 -9.77 13.99 4.63
CA ALA A 93 -8.64 14.20 3.73
C ALA A 93 -7.30 14.38 4.48
N VAL A 94 -7.33 15.05 5.64
CA VAL A 94 -6.13 15.26 6.47
C VAL A 94 -5.81 13.98 7.23
N ALA A 95 -6.81 13.30 7.76
CA ALA A 95 -6.63 12.01 8.43
C ALA A 95 -6.05 10.93 7.49
N THR A 96 -6.44 10.89 6.21
CA THR A 96 -5.81 10.02 5.21
C THR A 96 -4.32 10.32 5.05
N LYS A 97 -3.94 11.60 4.94
CA LYS A 97 -2.52 11.99 4.85
C LYS A 97 -1.77 11.62 6.12
N LEU A 98 -2.38 11.82 7.29
CA LEU A 98 -1.81 11.42 8.58
C LEU A 98 -1.54 9.91 8.63
N ALA A 99 -2.48 9.08 8.18
CA ALA A 99 -2.30 7.64 8.08
C ALA A 99 -1.14 7.27 7.16
N MET A 100 -0.93 7.97 6.04
CA MET A 100 0.20 7.74 5.12
C MET A 100 1.57 8.11 5.70
N THR A 101 1.60 8.95 6.76
CA THR A 101 2.86 9.39 7.42
C THR A 101 3.23 8.56 8.65
N ARG A 102 2.45 7.53 8.97
CA ARG A 102 2.64 6.63 10.13
C ARG A 102 3.09 5.26 9.65
#